data_AF-A0A7W0UU43-F1
#
_entry.id   AF-A0A7W0UU43-F1
#
_cell.length_a   1.000
_cell.length_b   1.000
_cell.length_c   1.000
_cell.angle_alpha   90.00
_cell.angle_beta   90.00
_cell.angle_gamma   90.00
#
_symmetry.space_group_name_H-M   'P 1'
#
loop_
_entity.id
_entity.type
_entity.pdbx_description
1 polymer ?
#
loop_
_entity_poly.entity_id
_entity_poly.type
_entity_poly.pdbx_seq_one_letter_code
_entity_poly.pdbx_strand_id
1 'polypeptide(L)'
;MAIRPRDDVLTMETLLFGDEVVSPSDLGELPDPDEVKASKKEVDMARQLIESLSTEFDPSKYHDEYRQAVLEMIERKAQGEEISVQAPEEAPADVPDLMAALEASIASAKRQGGSKKKPASSKSGAKDASKAKKTASSNGSKSGAKPRKRSTAKK
;
A
#
# COMPACT_ATOMS: atom_id res chain seq x y z
N MET A 1 32.64 -8.64 9.45
CA MET A 1 31.78 -9.14 8.35
C MET A 1 31.62 -10.64 8.47
N ALA A 2 30.45 -11.17 8.12
CA ALA A 2 30.15 -12.59 8.10
C ALA A 2 29.47 -12.97 6.77
N ILE A 3 29.75 -14.17 6.24
CA ILE A 3 29.09 -14.70 5.05
C ILE A 3 28.20 -15.87 5.49
N ARG A 4 26.93 -15.83 5.11
CA ARG A 4 25.94 -16.85 5.46
C ARG A 4 25.32 -17.45 4.19
N PRO A 5 25.24 -18.79 4.06
CA PRO A 5 24.45 -19.40 3.01
C PRO A 5 22.95 -19.15 3.27
N ARG A 6 22.23 -18.67 2.25
CA ARG A 6 20.79 -18.44 2.28
C ARG A 6 20.20 -18.93 0.96
N ASP A 7 19.33 -19.94 1.03
CA ASP A 7 18.82 -20.64 -0.14
C ASP A 7 19.98 -21.10 -1.05
N ASP A 8 19.99 -20.71 -2.32
CA ASP A 8 21.05 -21.03 -3.29
C ASP A 8 22.12 -19.91 -3.44
N VAL A 9 22.14 -18.92 -2.54
CA VAL A 9 23.06 -17.78 -2.62
C VAL A 9 23.86 -17.56 -1.33
N LEU A 10 24.96 -16.81 -1.44
CA LEU A 10 25.74 -16.34 -0.30
C LEU A 10 25.32 -14.91 0.04
N THR A 11 24.92 -14.68 1.29
CA THR A 11 24.62 -13.34 1.82
C THR A 11 25.79 -12.84 2.64
N MET A 12 26.16 -11.57 2.48
CA MET A 12 27.18 -10.91 3.30
C MET A 12 26.50 -9.99 4.31
N GLU A 13 26.78 -10.21 5.59
CA GLU A 13 26.31 -9.37 6.70
C GLU A 13 27.48 -8.57 7.26
N THR A 14 27.32 -7.26 7.36
CA THR A 14 28.26 -6.39 8.07
C THR A 14 28.02 -6.55 9.57
N LEU A 15 29.10 -6.77 10.34
CA LEU A 15 29.02 -6.86 11.79
C LEU A 15 29.34 -5.49 12.37
N LEU A 16 28.60 -5.09 13.40
CA LEU A 16 28.92 -3.94 14.23
C LEU A 16 30.21 -4.21 15.04
N PHE A 17 31.02 -3.18 15.26
CA PHE A 17 32.15 -3.24 16.19
C PHE A 17 31.67 -3.26 17.64
N GLY A 18 32.52 -3.70 18.57
CA GLY A 18 32.13 -3.86 19.98
C GLY A 18 31.71 -2.55 20.66
N ASP A 19 32.24 -1.42 20.19
CA ASP A 19 31.91 -0.06 20.64
C ASP A 19 30.63 0.51 20.00
N GLU A 20 30.14 -0.07 18.89
CA GLU A 20 28.85 0.29 18.28
C GLU A 20 27.66 -0.45 18.93
N VAL A 21 27.94 -1.43 19.79
CA VAL A 21 26.92 -2.17 20.52
C VAL A 21 26.60 -1.44 21.83
N VAL A 22 25.42 -0.84 21.91
CA VAL A 22 24.94 -0.19 23.13
C VAL A 22 24.48 -1.26 24.14
N SER A 23 25.03 -1.21 25.36
CA SER A 23 24.61 -2.12 26.43
C SER A 23 23.17 -1.78 26.86
N PRO A 24 22.33 -2.77 27.19
CA PRO A 24 21.04 -2.51 27.81
C PRO A 24 21.12 -1.67 29.09
N SER A 25 22.24 -1.72 29.82
CA SER A 25 22.48 -0.90 31.02
C SER A 25 22.74 0.58 30.72
N ASP A 26 23.13 0.91 29.49
CA ASP A 26 23.36 2.29 29.04
C ASP A 26 22.09 2.92 28.44
N LEU A 27 21.09 2.08 28.10
CA LEU A 27 19.74 2.52 27.80
C LEU A 27 19.10 2.91 29.13
N GLY A 28 18.62 4.15 29.26
CA GLY A 28 18.18 4.77 30.53
C GLY A 28 17.09 4.03 31.32
N GLU A 29 15.93 4.66 31.54
CA GLU A 29 14.82 4.05 32.27
C GLU A 29 14.14 2.95 31.45
N LEU A 30 14.82 1.81 31.29
CA LEU A 30 14.14 0.59 30.88
C LEU A 30 13.36 0.07 32.09
N PRO A 31 12.04 -0.13 31.95
CA PRO A 31 11.25 -0.65 33.05
C PRO A 31 11.70 -2.09 33.33
N ASP A 32 11.74 -2.46 34.61
CA ASP A 32 12.11 -3.82 35.00
C ASP A 32 11.14 -4.81 34.33
N PRO A 33 11.65 -5.86 33.65
CA PRO A 33 10.80 -6.80 32.92
C PRO A 33 9.83 -7.55 33.84
N ASP A 34 10.13 -7.63 35.14
CA ASP A 34 9.26 -8.19 36.17
C ASP A 34 8.15 -7.23 36.64
N GLU A 35 8.32 -5.92 36.42
CA GLU A 35 7.34 -4.88 36.74
C GLU A 35 6.30 -4.70 35.62
N VAL A 36 6.69 -4.93 34.36
CA VAL A 36 5.78 -4.81 33.20
C VAL A 36 5.12 -6.15 32.87
N LYS A 37 3.99 -6.43 33.54
CA LYS A 37 3.18 -7.61 33.25
C LYS A 37 1.94 -7.22 32.44
N ALA A 38 1.97 -7.51 31.15
CA ALA A 38 0.78 -7.42 30.31
C ALA A 38 -0.25 -8.49 30.70
N SER A 39 -1.51 -8.09 30.85
CA SER A 39 -2.60 -9.03 31.10
C SER A 39 -2.93 -9.83 29.83
N LYS A 40 -3.50 -11.03 30.02
CA LYS A 40 -3.91 -11.87 28.89
C LYS A 40 -4.89 -11.16 27.94
N LYS A 41 -5.81 -10.34 28.49
CA LYS A 41 -6.79 -9.59 27.69
C LYS A 41 -6.11 -8.54 26.80
N GLU A 42 -5.11 -7.85 27.31
CA GLU A 42 -4.36 -6.85 26.54
C GLU A 42 -3.56 -7.51 25.41
N VAL A 43 -2.90 -8.64 25.70
CA VAL A 43 -2.16 -9.40 24.67
C VAL A 43 -3.09 -9.93 23.58
N ASP A 44 -4.24 -10.49 23.97
CA ASP A 44 -5.22 -11.03 23.01
C ASP A 44 -5.82 -9.90 22.15
N MET A 45 -6.08 -8.73 22.73
CA MET A 45 -6.55 -7.55 22.00
C MET A 45 -5.48 -7.02 21.03
N ALA A 46 -4.23 -6.88 21.48
CA ALA A 46 -3.13 -6.43 20.64
C ALA A 46 -2.90 -7.38 19.44
N ARG A 47 -3.00 -8.70 19.66
CA ARG A 47 -2.91 -9.69 18.57
C ARG A 47 -4.00 -9.52 17.52
N GLN A 48 -5.26 -9.34 17.95
CA GLN A 48 -6.38 -9.11 17.02
C GLN A 48 -6.17 -7.84 16.19
N LEU A 49 -5.63 -6.77 16.80
CA LEU A 49 -5.31 -5.54 16.10
C LEU A 49 -4.21 -5.76 15.07
N ILE A 50 -3.08 -6.37 15.47
CA ILE A 50 -1.97 -6.67 14.58
C ILE A 50 -2.45 -7.51 13.40
N GLU A 51 -3.24 -8.56 13.65
CA GLU A 51 -3.78 -9.39 12.57
C GLU A 51 -4.68 -8.61 11.61
N SER A 52 -5.49 -7.67 12.12
CA SER A 52 -6.36 -6.83 11.29
C SER A 52 -5.62 -5.81 10.43
N LEU A 53 -4.43 -5.37 10.87
CA LEU A 53 -3.59 -4.39 10.17
C LEU A 53 -2.42 -5.03 9.39
N SER A 54 -2.19 -6.32 9.59
CA SER A 54 -1.12 -7.06 8.94
C SER A 54 -1.41 -7.21 7.45
N THR A 55 -0.38 -6.96 6.64
CA THR A 55 -0.41 -7.17 5.20
C THR A 55 0.91 -7.76 4.74
N GLU A 56 0.92 -8.38 3.56
CA GLU A 56 2.17 -8.86 2.95
C GLU A 56 3.10 -7.68 2.66
N PHE A 57 4.33 -7.77 3.15
CA PHE A 57 5.34 -6.75 2.92
C PHE A 57 5.81 -6.78 1.47
N ASP A 58 5.54 -5.70 0.75
CA ASP A 58 5.98 -5.50 -0.63
C ASP A 58 6.93 -4.30 -0.67
N PRO A 59 8.26 -4.53 -0.78
CA PRO A 59 9.25 -3.46 -0.84
C PRO A 59 9.03 -2.48 -1.99
N SER A 60 8.40 -2.93 -3.08
CA SER A 60 8.21 -2.09 -4.27
C SER A 60 7.22 -0.95 -4.06
N LYS A 61 6.40 -1.00 -3.02
CA LYS A 61 5.44 0.07 -2.65
C LYS A 61 6.11 1.26 -1.98
N TYR A 62 7.35 1.12 -1.53
CA TYR A 62 8.07 2.17 -0.82
C TYR A 62 9.06 2.83 -1.78
N HIS A 63 8.99 4.15 -1.86
CA HIS A 63 9.85 4.94 -2.73
C HIS A 63 10.58 6.01 -1.91
N ASP A 64 11.77 6.37 -2.39
CA ASP A 64 12.57 7.45 -1.81
C ASP A 64 11.96 8.79 -2.22
N GLU A 65 11.02 9.28 -1.42
CA GLU A 65 10.32 10.56 -1.63
C GLU A 65 11.31 11.73 -1.68
N TYR A 66 12.37 11.68 -0.87
CA TYR A 66 13.40 12.72 -0.85
C TYR A 66 14.14 12.77 -2.19
N ARG A 67 14.60 11.62 -2.69
CA ARG A 67 15.26 11.54 -3.99
C ARG A 67 14.35 12.01 -5.12
N GLN A 68 13.07 11.62 -5.10
CA GLN A 68 12.09 12.09 -6.09
C GLN A 68 11.94 13.61 -6.04
N ALA A 69 11.73 14.19 -4.85
CA ALA A 69 11.60 15.63 -4.66
C ALA A 69 12.86 16.40 -5.12
N VAL A 70 14.05 15.86 -4.87
CA VAL A 70 15.31 16.46 -5.35
C VAL A 70 15.43 16.41 -6.87
N LEU A 71 15.05 15.29 -7.50
CA LEU A 71 15.07 15.17 -8.97
C LEU A 71 14.08 16.15 -9.61
N GLU A 72 12.86 16.24 -9.09
CA GLU A 72 11.86 17.22 -9.53
C GLU A 72 12.36 18.67 -9.34
N MET A 73 13.04 18.95 -8.23
CA MET A 73 13.65 20.26 -7.97
C MET A 73 14.72 20.59 -9.01
N ILE A 74 15.56 19.61 -9.38
CA ILE A 74 16.60 19.77 -10.40
C ILE A 74 15.97 20.04 -11.77
N GLU A 75 14.95 19.28 -12.16
CA GLU A 75 14.24 19.47 -13.44
C GLU A 75 13.61 20.85 -13.54
N ARG A 76 12.94 21.32 -12.48
CA ARG A 76 12.34 22.66 -12.44
C ARG A 76 13.38 23.77 -12.53
N LYS A 77 14.53 23.62 -11.84
CA LYS A 77 15.66 24.56 -11.99
C LYS A 77 16.25 24.53 -13.40
N ALA A 78 16.36 23.35 -14.01
CA ALA A 78 16.83 23.22 -15.38
C ALA A 78 15.88 23.88 -16.40
N GLN A 79 14.59 23.91 -16.10
CA GLN A 79 13.56 24.61 -16.87
C GLN A 79 13.48 26.12 -16.58
N GLY A 80 14.29 26.63 -15.64
CA GLY A 80 14.41 28.05 -15.31
C GLY A 80 13.41 28.57 -14.26
N GLU A 81 12.74 27.68 -13.52
CA GLU A 81 11.84 28.08 -12.44
C GLU A 81 12.60 28.38 -11.13
N GLU A 82 12.30 29.52 -10.49
CA GLU A 82 12.72 29.77 -9.11
C GLU A 82 11.88 28.96 -8.12
N ILE A 83 12.56 28.18 -7.27
CA ILE A 83 11.91 27.28 -6.31
C ILE A 83 11.94 27.96 -4.94
N SER A 84 10.78 28.46 -4.50
CA SER A 84 10.58 28.87 -3.10
C SER A 84 10.21 27.63 -2.28
N VAL A 85 10.94 27.42 -1.18
CA VAL A 85 10.61 26.37 -0.20
C VAL A 85 9.47 26.90 0.66
N GLN A 86 8.27 26.35 0.50
CA GLN A 86 7.17 26.64 1.43
C GLN A 86 7.43 25.89 2.75
N ALA A 87 7.31 26.59 3.87
CA ALA A 87 7.42 25.99 5.19
C ALA A 87 6.29 24.96 5.39
N PRO A 88 6.55 23.83 6.05
CA PRO A 88 5.52 22.85 6.36
C PRO A 88 4.40 23.49 7.19
N GLU A 89 3.15 23.26 6.80
CA GLU A 89 1.98 23.72 7.55
C GLU A 89 1.78 22.78 8.75
N GLU A 90 1.92 23.32 9.97
CA GLU A 90 1.65 22.57 11.20
C GLU A 90 0.15 22.35 11.35
N ALA A 91 -0.33 21.16 10.98
CA ALA A 91 -1.68 20.74 11.31
C ALA A 91 -1.77 20.46 12.81
N PRO A 92 -2.74 21.05 13.54
CA PRO A 92 -2.95 20.73 14.94
C PRO A 92 -3.39 19.27 15.09
N ALA A 93 -2.61 18.48 15.83
CA ALA A 93 -3.00 17.12 16.19
C ALA A 93 -3.99 17.18 17.37
N ASP A 94 -5.29 17.11 17.06
CA ASP A 94 -6.31 16.83 18.07
C ASP A 94 -6.15 15.35 18.45
N VAL A 95 -5.66 15.09 19.67
CA VAL A 95 -5.45 13.73 20.18
C VAL A 95 -6.65 13.36 21.04
N PRO A 96 -7.73 12.75 20.51
CA PRO A 96 -8.76 12.19 21.36
C PRO A 96 -8.22 10.96 22.08
N ASP A 97 -8.83 10.65 23.23
CA ASP A 97 -8.57 9.48 24.06
C ASP A 97 -8.31 8.21 23.22
N LEU A 98 -7.02 7.82 23.19
CA LEU A 98 -6.50 6.76 22.32
C LEU A 98 -7.14 5.41 22.62
N MET A 99 -7.57 5.17 23.86
CA MET A 99 -8.24 3.92 24.26
C MET A 99 -9.63 3.84 23.62
N ALA A 100 -10.41 4.92 23.71
CA ALA A 100 -11.74 4.98 23.10
C ALA A 100 -11.66 4.90 21.57
N ALA A 101 -10.67 5.59 20.97
CA ALA A 101 -10.43 5.52 19.53
C ALA A 101 -10.05 4.10 19.06
N LEU A 102 -9.24 3.39 19.86
CA LEU A 102 -8.82 2.02 19.57
C LEU A 102 -10.00 1.03 19.66
N GLU A 103 -10.80 1.10 20.72
CA GLU A 103 -11.99 0.25 20.87
C GLU A 103 -12.99 0.45 19.71
N ALA A 104 -13.19 1.70 19.28
CA ALA A 104 -14.02 2.03 18.13
C ALA A 104 -13.46 1.47 16.81
N SER A 105 -12.14 1.52 16.63
CA SER A 105 -11.47 0.95 15.45
C SER A 105 -11.67 -0.57 15.36
N ILE A 106 -11.51 -1.30 16.46
CA ILE A 106 -11.74 -2.76 16.52
C ILE A 106 -13.22 -3.10 16.26
N ALA A 107 -14.15 -2.34 16.84
CA ALA A 107 -15.58 -2.53 16.62
C ALA A 107 -15.99 -2.29 15.15
N SER A 108 -15.37 -1.33 14.47
CA SER A 108 -15.64 -1.04 13.05
C SER A 108 -15.03 -2.10 12.13
N ALA A 109 -13.79 -2.53 12.36
CA ALA A 109 -13.13 -3.61 11.61
C ALA A 109 -13.91 -4.93 11.68
N LYS A 110 -14.43 -5.29 12.87
CA LYS A 110 -15.24 -6.51 13.05
C LYS A 110 -16.59 -6.46 12.32
N ARG A 111 -17.18 -5.27 12.13
CA ARG A 111 -18.43 -5.08 11.37
C ARG A 111 -18.23 -5.16 9.87
N GLN A 112 -17.05 -4.79 9.36
CA GLN A 112 -16.75 -4.76 7.93
C GLN A 112 -16.34 -6.14 7.36
N GLY A 113 -15.87 -7.07 8.21
CA GLY A 113 -15.51 -8.45 7.82
C GLY A 113 -16.68 -9.39 7.47
N GLY A 114 -17.94 -8.95 7.62
CA GLY A 114 -19.14 -9.79 7.42
C GLY A 114 -19.68 -9.90 5.99
N SER A 115 -19.06 -9.25 4.99
CA SER A 115 -19.60 -9.20 3.61
C SER A 115 -18.65 -9.76 2.56
N LYS A 116 -18.07 -10.95 2.79
CA LYS A 116 -17.53 -11.76 1.67
C LYS A 116 -18.70 -12.40 0.90
N LYS A 117 -19.26 -11.66 -0.07
CA LYS A 117 -20.10 -12.24 -1.11
C LYS A 117 -19.26 -13.22 -1.94
N LYS A 118 -19.52 -14.51 -1.70
CA LYS A 118 -19.11 -15.68 -2.49
C LYS A 118 -19.30 -15.40 -4.00
N PRO A 119 -18.29 -15.59 -4.87
CA PRO A 119 -18.54 -15.53 -6.30
C PRO A 119 -19.38 -16.74 -6.70
N ALA A 120 -20.54 -16.47 -7.30
CA ALA A 120 -21.37 -17.48 -7.89
C ALA A 120 -20.62 -18.11 -9.08
N SER A 121 -20.41 -19.41 -9.01
CA SER A 121 -19.87 -20.25 -10.08
C SER A 121 -20.74 -20.13 -11.33
N SER A 122 -20.23 -19.52 -12.40
CA SER A 122 -20.80 -19.67 -13.73
C SER A 122 -20.45 -21.05 -14.27
N LYS A 123 -21.48 -21.89 -14.40
CA LYS A 123 -21.42 -23.11 -15.21
C LYS A 123 -21.18 -22.71 -16.67
N SER A 124 -20.03 -23.05 -17.22
CA SER A 124 -19.87 -23.24 -18.67
C SER A 124 -19.42 -24.67 -18.91
N GLY A 125 -20.38 -25.49 -19.37
CA GLY A 125 -20.14 -26.83 -19.83
C GLY A 125 -20.12 -26.87 -21.36
N ALA A 126 -18.97 -27.29 -21.90
CA ALA A 126 -18.76 -28.04 -23.13
C ALA A 126 -19.20 -27.41 -24.47
N LYS A 127 -18.24 -27.18 -25.38
CA LYS A 127 -17.81 -28.21 -26.34
C LYS A 127 -16.63 -27.75 -27.22
N ASP A 128 -15.87 -28.76 -27.57
CA ASP A 128 -14.56 -28.83 -28.18
C ASP A 128 -14.56 -28.64 -29.72
N ALA A 129 -13.34 -28.46 -30.25
CA ALA A 129 -12.86 -28.83 -31.59
C ALA A 129 -13.22 -28.01 -32.85
N SER A 130 -12.19 -27.22 -33.26
CA SER A 130 -11.43 -27.41 -34.52
C SER A 130 -11.80 -26.67 -35.83
N LYS A 131 -10.71 -26.21 -36.48
CA LYS A 131 -10.42 -26.20 -37.93
C LYS A 131 -10.49 -24.85 -38.70
N ALA A 132 -9.33 -24.20 -38.70
CA ALA A 132 -8.50 -23.81 -39.87
C ALA A 132 -9.13 -23.24 -41.17
N LYS A 133 -8.62 -22.03 -41.50
CA LYS A 133 -8.05 -21.57 -42.80
C LYS A 133 -9.00 -21.06 -43.91
N LYS A 134 -8.92 -19.74 -44.20
CA LYS A 134 -8.53 -19.12 -45.50
C LYS A 134 -8.92 -17.63 -45.55
N THR A 135 -7.96 -16.70 -45.57
CA THR A 135 -7.45 -15.89 -46.71
C THR A 135 -8.36 -14.74 -47.21
N ALA A 136 -7.80 -13.53 -47.07
CA ALA A 136 -7.68 -12.45 -48.06
C ALA A 136 -8.90 -11.57 -48.44
N SER A 137 -8.70 -10.27 -48.17
CA SER A 137 -8.89 -9.11 -49.06
C SER A 137 -10.30 -8.75 -49.54
N SER A 138 -10.81 -7.57 -49.16
CA SER A 138 -10.70 -6.34 -49.99
C SER A 138 -11.77 -5.30 -49.61
N ASN A 139 -11.29 -4.10 -49.27
CA ASN A 139 -11.68 -2.78 -49.78
C ASN A 139 -13.15 -2.51 -50.20
N GLY A 140 -13.74 -1.39 -49.74
CA GLY A 140 -14.90 -0.82 -50.44
C GLY A 140 -15.74 0.20 -49.67
N SER A 141 -15.43 1.47 -49.86
CA SER A 141 -16.11 2.69 -49.41
C SER A 141 -17.57 2.90 -49.86
N LYS A 142 -18.32 3.71 -49.09
CA LYS A 142 -19.26 4.83 -49.43
C LYS A 142 -20.56 4.75 -48.60
N SER A 143 -20.82 5.72 -47.73
CA SER A 143 -21.40 7.06 -47.98
C SER A 143 -22.90 7.02 -48.29
N GLY A 144 -23.70 7.62 -47.41
CA GLY A 144 -25.11 7.93 -47.62
C GLY A 144 -25.67 8.74 -46.44
N ALA A 145 -26.05 9.98 -46.69
CA ALA A 145 -26.21 11.06 -45.71
C ALA A 145 -27.68 11.37 -45.32
N LYS A 146 -27.87 11.80 -44.04
CA LYS A 146 -28.72 12.91 -43.51
C LYS A 146 -30.25 12.97 -43.83
N PRO A 147 -31.06 13.88 -43.22
CA PRO A 147 -31.18 14.36 -41.82
C PRO A 147 -32.68 14.54 -41.39
N ARG A 148 -32.95 15.12 -40.19
CA ARG A 148 -34.13 15.93 -39.70
C ARG A 148 -34.61 15.44 -38.31
N LYS A 149 -35.04 16.25 -37.32
CA LYS A 149 -35.37 17.69 -37.19
C LYS A 149 -35.37 18.09 -35.70
N ARG A 150 -35.14 19.39 -35.44
CA ARG A 150 -35.25 20.14 -34.17
C ARG A 150 -36.70 20.26 -33.64
N SER A 151 -36.83 20.38 -32.31
CA SER A 151 -37.71 21.34 -31.59
C SER A 151 -37.37 21.28 -30.08
N THR A 152 -36.59 22.21 -29.48
CA THR A 152 -36.95 23.50 -28.86
C THR A 152 -38.09 23.53 -27.83
N ALA A 153 -37.77 24.18 -26.70
CA ALA A 153 -38.59 24.97 -25.75
C ALA A 153 -38.79 24.30 -24.38
N LYS A 154 -38.16 24.79 -23.29
CA LYS A 154 -38.34 26.07 -22.54
C LYS A 154 -39.27 25.84 -21.34
N LYS A 155 -38.77 25.97 -20.11
CA LYS A 155 -38.96 27.15 -19.25
C LYS A 155 -38.18 26.96 -17.95
#